data_AF-A0A447R3D0-F1
#
_entry.id   AF-A0A447R3D0-F1
#
_cell.length_a   1.000
_cell.length_b   1.000
_cell.length_c   1.000
_cell.angle_alpha   90.00
_cell.angle_beta   90.00
_cell.angle_gamma   90.00
#
_symmetry.space_group_name_H-M   'P 1'
#
loop_
_entity.id
_entity.type
_entity.pdbx_description
1 polymer ?
#
loop_
_entity_poly.entity_id
_entity_poly.type
_entity_poly.pdbx_seq_one_letter_code
_entity_poly.pdbx_strand_id
1 'polypeptide(L)'
;MLAAIPRLLARMPEDYAGRQRYLNLFIDLADKVIRYQHEDGLWRTSLLDPHRFPAPESSATALFCYGLCWGVNQGVLPVEIYLPVVEKAWDALQGCIHDNGMIGWVHCRRSTHVM
;
A
#
# COMPACT_ATOMS: atom_id res chain seq x y z
N MET A 1 7.53 0.93 -2.76
CA MET A 1 8.14 -0.30 -3.34
C MET A 1 7.08 -1.29 -3.81
N LEU A 2 6.06 -1.64 -3.01
CA LEU A 2 5.01 -2.61 -3.41
C LEU A 2 4.29 -2.27 -4.72
N ALA A 3 3.94 -1.00 -4.95
CA ALA A 3 3.29 -0.55 -6.19
C ALA A 3 4.24 -0.47 -7.42
N ALA A 4 5.56 -0.56 -7.21
CA ALA A 4 6.55 -0.46 -8.28
C ALA A 4 6.79 -1.82 -8.97
N ILE A 5 6.71 -2.93 -8.22
CA ILE A 5 6.92 -4.28 -8.76
C ILE A 5 5.84 -4.67 -9.79
N PRO A 6 4.53 -4.43 -9.57
CA PRO A 6 3.48 -4.60 -10.57
C PRO A 6 3.76 -3.87 -11.88
N ARG A 7 4.21 -2.60 -11.80
CA ARG A 7 4.50 -1.77 -12.98
C ARG A 7 5.75 -2.25 -13.72
N LEU A 8 6.73 -2.78 -13.01
CA LEU A 8 7.91 -3.40 -13.59
C LEU A 8 7.55 -4.71 -14.30
N LEU A 9 6.78 -5.58 -13.64
CA LEU A 9 6.33 -6.87 -14.19
C LEU A 9 5.42 -6.72 -15.40
N ALA A 10 4.61 -5.66 -15.47
CA ALA A 10 3.77 -5.33 -16.62
C ALA A 10 4.56 -4.93 -17.88
N ARG A 11 5.81 -4.48 -17.74
CA ARG A 11 6.69 -4.10 -18.87
C ARG A 11 7.81 -5.10 -19.14
N MET A 12 7.91 -6.14 -18.32
CA MET A 12 8.95 -7.15 -18.41
C MET A 12 8.46 -8.34 -19.23
N PRO A 13 9.30 -8.91 -20.12
CA PRO A 13 8.99 -10.15 -20.82
C PRO A 13 8.62 -11.28 -19.84
N GLU A 14 7.69 -12.14 -20.23
CA GLU A 14 7.23 -13.25 -19.39
C GLU A 14 8.33 -14.29 -19.16
N ASP A 15 9.22 -14.46 -20.13
CA ASP A 15 10.35 -15.39 -20.15
C ASP A 15 11.62 -14.84 -19.46
N TYR A 16 11.53 -13.68 -18.84
CA TYR A 16 12.69 -13.09 -18.17
C TYR A 16 13.14 -13.94 -16.99
N ALA A 17 14.37 -14.47 -17.05
CA ALA A 17 14.93 -15.38 -16.04
C ALA A 17 14.89 -14.82 -14.59
N GLY A 18 14.89 -13.49 -14.42
CA GLY A 18 14.80 -12.84 -13.11
C GLY A 18 13.38 -12.58 -12.62
N ARG A 19 12.33 -12.87 -13.39
CA ARG A 19 10.93 -12.52 -13.08
C ARG A 19 10.47 -13.14 -11.76
N GLN A 20 10.81 -14.41 -11.53
CA GLN A 20 10.46 -15.12 -10.30
C GLN A 20 11.07 -14.47 -9.04
N ARG A 21 12.29 -13.91 -9.15
CA ARG A 21 12.94 -13.23 -8.03
C ARG A 21 12.15 -11.98 -7.60
N TYR A 22 11.60 -11.23 -8.55
CA TYR A 22 10.77 -10.06 -8.26
C TYR A 22 9.41 -10.45 -7.70
N LEU A 23 8.81 -11.55 -8.18
CA LEU A 23 7.58 -12.10 -7.62
C LEU A 23 7.77 -12.54 -6.16
N ASN A 24 8.84 -13.28 -5.86
CA ASN A 24 9.13 -13.69 -4.48
C ASN A 24 9.36 -12.47 -3.57
N LEU A 25 10.10 -11.46 -4.05
CA LEU A 25 10.28 -10.21 -3.29
C LEU A 25 8.96 -9.48 -3.05
N PHE A 26 8.06 -9.48 -4.03
CA PHE A 26 6.73 -8.87 -3.88
C PHE A 26 5.89 -9.61 -2.83
N ILE A 27 5.87 -10.95 -2.85
CA ILE A 27 5.15 -11.78 -1.88
C ILE A 27 5.72 -11.55 -0.48
N ASP A 28 7.05 -11.58 -0.31
CA ASP A 28 7.70 -11.33 0.98
C ASP A 28 7.39 -9.95 1.54
N LEU A 29 7.34 -8.93 0.67
CA LEU A 29 6.96 -7.57 1.08
C LEU A 29 5.47 -7.50 1.44
N ALA A 30 4.60 -8.18 0.69
CA ALA A 30 3.17 -8.21 0.97
C ALA A 30 2.91 -8.86 2.35
N ASP A 31 3.50 -10.02 2.63
CA ASP A 31 3.38 -10.72 3.92
C ASP A 31 3.87 -9.87 5.10
N LYS A 32 4.94 -9.10 4.92
CA LYS A 32 5.41 -8.18 5.97
C LYS A 32 4.46 -7.00 6.15
N VAL A 33 3.96 -6.42 5.07
CA VAL A 33 3.11 -5.22 5.14
C VAL A 33 1.77 -5.50 5.80
N ILE A 34 1.13 -6.64 5.51
CA ILE A 34 -0.17 -6.97 6.13
C ILE A 34 -0.10 -7.08 7.66
N ARG A 35 1.06 -7.47 8.23
CA ARG A 35 1.26 -7.59 9.68
C ARG A 35 1.27 -6.25 10.40
N TYR A 36 1.50 -5.16 9.68
CA TYR A 36 1.52 -3.81 10.23
C TYR A 36 0.26 -3.00 9.86
N GLN A 37 -0.76 -3.64 9.26
CA GLN A 37 -2.04 -2.98 9.08
C GLN A 37 -2.66 -2.76 10.46
N HIS A 38 -3.04 -1.52 10.74
CA HIS A 38 -3.64 -1.16 12.01
C HIS A 38 -5.15 -1.46 11.98
N GLU A 39 -5.82 -1.51 13.14
CA GLU A 39 -7.25 -1.91 13.24
C GLU A 39 -8.19 -1.03 12.41
N ASP A 40 -7.79 0.22 12.18
CA ASP A 40 -8.48 1.22 11.35
C ASP A 40 -8.22 1.05 9.84
N GLY A 41 -7.49 0.01 9.42
CA GLY A 41 -7.23 -0.33 8.01
C GLY A 41 -6.11 0.48 7.36
N LEU A 42 -5.56 1.49 8.04
CA LEU A 42 -4.50 2.37 7.53
C LEU A 42 -3.10 1.85 7.89
N TRP A 43 -2.12 2.19 7.06
CA TRP A 43 -0.70 2.12 7.41
C TRP A 43 -0.20 3.51 7.78
N ARG A 44 0.18 3.72 9.04
CA ARG A 44 0.69 5.00 9.56
C ARG A 44 2.17 5.19 9.21
N THR A 45 2.61 6.44 9.09
CA THR A 45 3.96 6.84 8.59
C THR A 45 5.13 6.36 9.46
N SER A 46 4.86 5.99 10.72
CA SER A 46 5.83 5.38 11.62
C SER A 46 5.31 3.99 12.02
N LEU A 47 5.86 2.95 11.39
CA LEU A 47 5.53 1.55 11.68
C LEU A 47 5.88 1.13 13.13
N LEU A 48 6.64 1.94 13.86
CA LEU A 48 7.20 1.62 15.18
C LEU A 48 6.87 2.64 16.29
N ASP A 49 6.21 3.77 15.98
CA ASP A 49 5.85 4.77 17.00
C ASP A 49 4.52 5.47 16.64
N PRO A 50 3.38 4.87 17.00
CA PRO A 50 2.06 5.36 16.64
C PRO A 50 1.64 6.65 17.39
N HIS A 51 2.34 7.03 18.47
CA HIS A 51 1.96 8.18 19.28
C HIS A 51 2.53 9.52 18.79
N ARG A 52 3.58 9.49 17.95
CA ARG A 52 4.33 10.71 17.58
C ARG A 52 3.78 11.44 16.37
N PHE A 53 3.00 10.77 15.52
CA PHE A 53 2.37 11.35 14.33
C PHE A 53 0.95 10.77 14.14
N PRO A 54 -0.09 11.38 14.74
CA PRO A 54 -1.46 10.88 14.66
C PRO A 54 -2.12 11.11 13.29
N ALA A 55 -1.47 11.86 12.39
CA ALA A 55 -2.00 12.17 11.07
C ALA A 55 -2.07 10.89 10.20
N PRO A 56 -3.27 10.52 9.70
CA PRO A 56 -3.42 9.59 8.60
C PRO A 56 -2.43 9.90 7.48
N GLU A 57 -1.78 8.89 6.95
CA GLU A 57 -0.92 9.02 5.78
C GLU A 57 -1.52 8.19 4.65
N SER A 58 -2.43 8.82 3.91
CA SER A 58 -3.24 8.17 2.90
C SER A 58 -2.43 7.73 1.68
N SER A 59 -1.30 8.38 1.42
CA SER A 59 -0.45 8.09 0.27
C SER A 59 0.20 6.71 0.32
N ALA A 60 0.83 6.33 1.44
CA ALA A 60 1.39 4.98 1.59
C ALA A 60 0.30 3.90 1.61
N THR A 61 -0.82 4.16 2.29
CA THR A 61 -1.97 3.24 2.34
C THR A 61 -2.54 2.98 0.94
N ALA A 62 -2.73 4.01 0.11
CA ALA A 62 -3.19 3.86 -1.27
C ALA A 62 -2.21 3.05 -2.13
N LEU A 63 -0.89 3.25 -1.95
CA LEU A 63 0.13 2.49 -2.66
C LEU A 63 0.17 1.01 -2.26
N PHE A 64 -0.04 0.69 -0.97
CA PHE A 64 -0.14 -0.68 -0.51
C PHE A 64 -1.44 -1.35 -0.99
N CYS A 65 -2.57 -0.65 -0.87
CA CYS A 65 -3.86 -1.12 -1.37
C CYS A 65 -3.78 -1.48 -2.86
N TYR A 66 -3.20 -0.62 -3.69
CA TYR A 66 -2.99 -0.90 -5.12
C TYR A 66 -2.11 -2.12 -5.37
N GLY A 67 -0.98 -2.22 -4.65
CA GLY A 67 -0.05 -3.34 -4.79
C GLY A 67 -0.70 -4.68 -4.43
N LEU A 68 -1.39 -4.74 -3.29
CA LEU A 68 -2.07 -5.94 -2.81
C LEU A 68 -3.23 -6.34 -3.74
N CYS A 69 -4.06 -5.39 -4.15
CA CYS A 69 -5.14 -5.64 -5.11
C CYS A 69 -4.62 -6.20 -6.44
N TRP A 70 -3.51 -5.66 -6.96
CA TRP A 70 -2.86 -6.21 -8.14
C TRP A 70 -2.37 -7.65 -7.91
N GLY A 71 -1.75 -7.93 -6.76
CA GLY A 71 -1.26 -9.27 -6.43
C GLY A 71 -2.37 -10.32 -6.33
N VAL A 72 -3.53 -9.94 -5.79
CA VAL A 72 -4.74 -10.77 -5.76
C VAL A 72 -5.28 -10.99 -7.17
N ASN A 73 -5.41 -9.93 -7.97
CA ASN A 73 -5.92 -10.01 -9.35
C ASN A 73 -5.04 -10.86 -10.30
N GLN A 74 -3.74 -10.93 -10.03
CA GLN A 74 -2.81 -11.77 -10.81
C GLN A 74 -2.70 -13.20 -10.27
N GLY A 75 -3.40 -13.55 -9.18
CA GLY A 75 -3.31 -14.86 -8.55
C GLY A 75 -1.96 -15.13 -7.86
N VAL A 76 -1.16 -14.08 -7.61
CA VAL A 76 0.14 -14.18 -6.92
C VAL A 76 -0.04 -14.21 -5.41
N LEU A 77 -1.10 -13.55 -4.91
CA LEU A 77 -1.46 -13.52 -3.49
C LEU A 77 -2.77 -14.28 -3.26
N PRO A 78 -2.86 -15.13 -2.22
CA PRO A 78 -4.09 -15.83 -1.84
C PRO A 78 -5.24 -14.87 -1.55
N VAL A 79 -6.37 -15.04 -2.23
CA VAL A 79 -7.53 -14.15 -2.10
C VAL A 79 -8.04 -14.13 -0.66
N GLU A 80 -8.08 -15.29 0.00
CA GLU A 80 -8.68 -15.48 1.33
C GLU A 80 -7.94 -14.70 2.42
N ILE A 81 -6.64 -14.49 2.23
CA ILE A 81 -5.77 -13.80 3.19
C ILE A 81 -5.75 -12.28 2.89
N TYR A 82 -5.63 -11.92 1.61
CA TYR A 82 -5.31 -10.54 1.22
C TYR A 82 -6.54 -9.70 0.86
N LEU A 83 -7.65 -10.32 0.44
CA LEU A 83 -8.89 -9.61 0.15
C LEU A 83 -9.45 -8.82 1.36
N PRO A 84 -9.61 -9.40 2.56
CA PRO A 84 -10.14 -8.65 3.71
C PRO A 84 -9.22 -7.50 4.14
N VAL A 85 -7.91 -7.63 3.92
CA VAL A 85 -6.92 -6.57 4.18
C VAL A 85 -7.09 -5.41 3.20
N VAL A 86 -7.28 -5.72 1.91
CA VAL A 86 -7.52 -4.74 0.84
C VAL A 86 -8.85 -4.03 1.06
N GLU A 87 -9.93 -4.73 1.40
CA GLU A 87 -11.24 -4.15 1.67
C GLU A 87 -11.18 -3.16 2.84
N LYS A 88 -10.56 -3.54 3.96
CA LYS A 88 -10.35 -2.63 5.10
C LYS A 88 -9.54 -1.39 4.73
N ALA A 89 -8.49 -1.55 3.92
CA ALA A 89 -7.69 -0.43 3.45
C ALA A 89 -8.49 0.49 2.53
N TRP A 90 -9.33 -0.09 1.67
CA TRP A 90 -10.18 0.64 0.75
C TRP A 90 -11.27 1.43 1.49
N ASP A 91 -11.93 0.82 2.48
CA ASP A 91 -12.94 1.49 3.31
C ASP A 91 -12.32 2.66 4.10
N ALA A 92 -11.12 2.46 4.65
CA ALA A 92 -10.39 3.52 5.34
C ALA A 92 -9.99 4.66 4.39
N LEU A 93 -9.62 4.34 3.14
CA LEU A 93 -9.32 5.33 2.11
C LEU A 93 -10.58 6.08 1.66
N GLN A 94 -11.74 5.41 1.54
CA GLN A 94 -13.01 6.08 1.25
C GLN A 94 -13.37 7.10 2.33
N GLY A 95 -13.14 6.79 3.60
CA GLY A 95 -13.30 7.73 4.71
C GLY A 95 -12.34 8.93 4.66
N CYS A 96 -11.27 8.87 3.85
CA CYS A 96 -10.34 9.96 3.63
C CYS A 96 -10.70 10.84 2.41
N ILE A 97 -11.72 10.46 1.63
CA ILE A 97 -12.22 11.24 0.48
C ILE A 97 -13.31 12.19 1.00
N HIS A 98 -13.08 13.49 0.88
CA HIS A 98 -14.11 14.48 1.20
C HIS A 98 -15.18 14.50 0.11
N ASP A 99 -16.41 14.90 0.46
CA ASP A 99 -17.59 14.95 -0.44
C ASP A 99 -17.39 15.79 -1.72
N ASN A 100 -16.35 16.63 -1.76
CA ASN A 100 -15.96 17.42 -2.93
C ASN A 100 -14.97 16.71 -3.87
N GLY A 101 -14.68 15.42 -3.67
CA GLY A 101 -13.76 14.63 -4.47
C GLY A 101 -12.27 14.88 -4.17
N MET A 102 -11.95 15.69 -3.15
CA MET A 102 -10.58 15.87 -2.70
C MET A 102 -10.16 14.74 -1.75
N ILE A 103 -9.01 14.13 -2.03
CA ILE A 103 -8.37 13.18 -1.10
C ILE A 103 -7.67 13.99 0.00
N GLY A 104 -8.19 13.90 1.22
CA GLY A 104 -7.54 14.44 2.42
C GLY A 104 -6.34 13.58 2.84
N TRP A 105 -5.44 14.16 3.65
CA TRP A 105 -4.31 13.47 4.30
C TRP A 105 -3.19 12.97 3.38
N VAL A 106 -2.96 13.65 2.26
CA VAL A 106 -1.74 13.51 1.47
C VAL A 106 -0.61 14.22 2.23
N HIS A 107 0.36 13.45 2.74
CA HIS A 107 1.55 14.03 3.38
C HIS A 107 2.39 14.75 2.33
N CYS A 108 2.30 16.08 2.29
CA CYS A 108 3.21 16.91 1.51
C CYS A 108 4.55 17.02 2.25
N ARG A 109 5.58 16.30 1.80
CA ARG A 109 6.94 16.45 2.33
C ARG A 109 7.62 17.68 1.74
N ARG A 110 7.13 18.88 2.06
CA ARG A 110 7.89 20.15 2.03
C ARG A 110 7.10 21.29 2.69
N SER A 111 7.33 21.49 3.97
CA SER A 111 7.25 22.81 4.58
C SER A 111 8.41 22.93 5.58
N THR A 112 9.60 23.18 5.06
CA THR A 112 10.65 23.83 5.84
C THR A 112 10.06 25.12 6.40
N HIS A 113 9.99 25.21 7.73
CA HIS A 113 9.84 26.47 8.43
C HIS A 113 10.93 27.44 7.95
N VAL A 114 10.51 28.55 7.37
CA VAL A 114 11.26 29.81 7.43
C VAL A 114 10.24 30.85 7.86
N MET A 115 10.26 31.16 9.17
CA MET A 115 10.00 32.52 9.65
C MET A 115 11.33 33.27 9.63
#